data_AF-A0A847ALN0-F1
#
_entry.id   AF-A0A847ALN0-F1
#
_cell.length_a   1.000
_cell.length_b   1.000
_cell.length_c   1.000
_cell.angle_alpha   90.00
_cell.angle_beta   90.00
_cell.angle_gamma   90.00
#
_symmetry.space_group_name_H-M   'P 1'
#
loop_
_entity.id
_entity.type
_entity.pdbx_description
1 polymer ?
#
loop_
_entity_poly.entity_id
_entity_poly.type
_entity_poly.pdbx_seq_one_letter_code
_entity_poly.pdbx_strand_id
1 'polypeptide(L)'
;MRRTQLILKKPAEILLLLLFLSFTHTIYGQNTRKDTLVIPSKQPDKYDQFYDSLEYKAKQKKLTGIFYDLLISQPDKATGKKTLSADYYKTMEGKIISKITIQPLNVFGPVFEDTTKRAVSFIEKTANSIHTKSNLNTIKKMVLFKVGDYLDPDQLYETERIIRDLPFIHDLRIIITQDSIYESFVNVHIVTKDRFSVGASGQVDGINSAALEIYNQNIFGIGHQISFRFVGHLSKQPYMGIETYYNIKNISGKFIDLNAGYLNTYRREGFTISFEKPFLTPSINWGYGISGLRLYRTDKIFENDPESFNMP
;
A
#
# COMPACT_ATOMS: atom_id res chain seq x y z
N MET A 1 -42.55 73.36 6.94
CA MET A 1 -43.04 73.60 8.32
C MET A 1 -43.29 72.22 8.94
N ARG A 2 -42.73 71.76 10.05
CA ARG A 2 -42.15 72.37 11.25
C ARG A 2 -40.83 71.67 11.61
N ARG A 3 -39.89 72.46 12.11
CA ARG A 3 -38.67 72.05 12.80
C ARG A 3 -39.01 71.65 14.24
N THR A 4 -38.29 70.68 14.79
CA THR A 4 -37.97 70.69 16.22
C THR A 4 -36.51 70.28 16.39
N GLN A 5 -35.68 71.26 16.75
CA GLN A 5 -34.33 71.07 17.23
C GLN A 5 -34.38 70.85 18.75
N LEU A 6 -33.45 70.06 19.28
CA LEU A 6 -33.01 70.15 20.66
C LEU A 6 -31.50 70.12 20.69
N ILE A 7 -30.94 71.16 21.32
CA ILE A 7 -29.56 71.60 21.31
C ILE A 7 -28.99 71.49 22.73
N LEU A 8 -27.76 70.95 22.80
CA LEU A 8 -26.64 71.15 23.75
C LEU A 8 -26.79 70.89 25.26
N LYS A 9 -25.83 70.07 25.77
CA LYS A 9 -24.87 70.48 26.82
C LYS A 9 -23.50 69.80 26.59
N LYS A 10 -22.43 70.60 26.69
CA LYS A 10 -20.96 70.35 26.57
C LYS A 10 -20.35 70.21 28.01
N PRO A 11 -19.01 70.21 28.24
CA PRO A 11 -17.84 69.49 27.67
C PRO A 11 -16.81 68.98 28.75
N ALA A 12 -15.71 68.33 28.30
CA ALA A 12 -14.39 68.17 28.96
C ALA A 12 -14.37 67.28 30.24
N GLU A 13 -13.39 66.45 30.59
CA GLU A 13 -11.95 66.26 30.35
C GLU A 13 -11.72 64.72 30.42
N ILE A 14 -10.79 64.07 29.72
CA ILE A 14 -9.41 63.87 30.17
C ILE A 14 -8.63 63.35 28.97
N LEU A 15 -7.69 64.16 28.53
CA LEU A 15 -6.61 63.85 27.61
C LEU A 15 -5.35 63.65 28.47
N LEU A 16 -4.90 62.41 28.67
CA LEU A 16 -3.48 62.05 28.85
C LEU A 16 -3.38 60.54 29.13
N LEU A 17 -2.85 59.75 28.20
CA LEU A 17 -1.59 59.01 28.36
C LEU A 17 -1.38 58.08 27.15
N LEU A 18 -1.12 58.67 25.99
CA LEU A 18 -0.28 58.06 24.97
C LEU A 18 1.15 58.06 25.53
N LEU A 19 1.64 56.92 26.02
CA LEU A 19 3.04 56.45 25.94
C LEU A 19 3.28 55.30 26.94
N PHE A 20 4.03 54.29 26.46
CA PHE A 20 4.63 53.18 27.21
C PHE A 20 3.70 52.10 27.76
N LEU A 21 3.57 51.01 26.99
CA LEU A 21 3.92 49.68 27.48
C LEU A 21 4.17 48.73 26.30
N SER A 22 5.43 48.74 25.87
CA SER A 22 6.07 47.65 25.15
C SER A 22 5.91 46.36 25.96
N PHE A 23 4.93 45.52 25.62
CA PHE A 23 4.84 44.17 26.14
C PHE A 23 5.87 43.30 25.42
N THR A 24 7.08 43.26 25.96
CA THR A 24 8.06 42.22 25.68
C THR A 24 7.43 40.86 25.98
N HIS A 25 7.14 40.08 24.95
CA HIS A 25 6.79 38.67 25.12
C HIS A 25 8.05 37.93 25.53
N THR A 26 8.24 37.74 26.84
CA THR A 26 9.13 36.71 27.36
C THR A 26 8.53 35.35 27.02
N ILE A 27 9.14 34.67 26.05
CA ILE A 27 8.89 33.28 25.72
C ILE A 27 9.29 32.45 26.94
N TYR A 28 8.31 31.81 27.58
CA TYR A 28 8.59 30.75 28.55
C TYR A 28 9.01 29.50 27.79
N GLY A 29 10.24 29.06 28.02
CA GLY A 29 10.72 27.75 27.56
C GLY A 29 9.85 26.64 28.15
N GLN A 30 9.48 25.67 27.32
CA GLN A 30 8.78 24.47 27.78
C GLN A 30 9.67 23.71 28.78
N ASN A 31 9.16 23.50 29.99
CA ASN A 31 9.77 22.60 30.95
C ASN A 31 9.91 21.21 30.32
N THR A 32 11.13 20.75 30.12
CA THR A 32 11.44 19.37 29.72
C THR A 32 10.99 18.42 30.82
N ARG A 33 9.74 17.93 30.74
CA ARG A 33 9.40 16.67 31.37
C ARG A 33 10.24 15.60 30.69
N LYS A 34 10.94 14.78 31.48
CA LYS A 34 11.56 13.56 30.97
C LYS A 34 10.43 12.71 30.39
N ASP A 35 10.41 12.62 29.05
CA ASP A 35 9.55 11.71 28.31
C ASP A 35 9.97 10.28 28.65
N THR A 36 9.42 9.75 29.74
CA THR A 36 9.21 8.30 29.80
C THR A 36 8.08 8.05 28.82
N LEU A 37 8.40 7.52 27.64
CA LEU A 37 7.42 6.94 26.73
C LEU A 37 6.60 5.92 27.51
N VAL A 38 5.45 6.34 28.03
CA VAL A 38 4.42 5.41 28.47
C VAL A 38 3.86 4.84 27.18
N ILE A 39 4.34 3.65 26.80
CA ILE A 39 3.71 2.84 25.77
C ILE A 39 2.27 2.65 26.23
N PRO A 40 1.26 3.25 25.55
CA PRO A 40 -0.12 2.98 25.92
C PRO A 40 -0.29 1.48 25.74
N SER A 41 -0.68 0.77 26.81
CA SER A 41 -1.10 -0.62 26.68
C SER A 41 -2.18 -0.65 25.60
N LYS A 42 -1.89 -1.32 24.48
CA LYS A 42 -2.78 -1.46 23.33
C LYS A 42 -4.11 -2.02 23.84
N GLN A 43 -5.09 -1.16 24.11
CA GLN A 43 -6.46 -1.61 24.28
C GLN A 43 -6.85 -2.28 22.96
N PRO A 44 -7.44 -3.48 22.97
CA PRO A 44 -7.88 -4.10 21.73
C PRO A 44 -8.90 -3.15 21.09
N ASP A 45 -8.54 -2.59 19.94
CA ASP A 45 -9.41 -1.67 19.23
C ASP A 45 -10.75 -2.37 18.98
N LYS A 46 -11.88 -1.65 19.08
CA LYS A 46 -13.21 -2.21 18.75
C LYS A 46 -13.25 -2.87 17.36
N TYR A 47 -12.33 -2.48 16.49
CA TYR A 47 -12.05 -3.12 15.20
C TYR A 47 -11.51 -4.55 15.33
N ASP A 48 -10.51 -4.79 16.18
CA ASP A 48 -9.93 -6.13 16.39
C ASP A 48 -11.01 -7.08 16.93
N GLN A 49 -11.82 -6.64 17.90
CA GLN A 49 -12.94 -7.42 18.44
C GLN A 49 -14.04 -7.72 17.39
N PHE A 50 -14.28 -6.79 16.45
CA PHE A 50 -15.21 -7.00 15.35
C PHE A 50 -14.71 -8.07 14.38
N TYR A 51 -13.44 -7.99 13.95
CA TYR A 51 -12.83 -9.01 13.07
C TYR A 51 -12.75 -10.38 13.75
N ASP A 52 -12.38 -10.45 15.03
CA ASP A 52 -12.37 -11.69 15.81
C ASP A 52 -13.76 -12.33 15.89
N SER A 53 -14.81 -11.53 16.06
CA SER A 53 -16.19 -12.04 16.08
C SER A 53 -16.65 -12.54 14.71
N LEU A 54 -16.19 -11.92 13.62
CA LEU A 54 -16.43 -12.39 12.25
C LEU A 54 -15.66 -13.68 11.97
N GLU A 55 -14.42 -13.80 12.44
CA GLU A 55 -13.61 -15.03 12.37
C GLU A 55 -14.34 -16.18 13.04
N TYR A 56 -14.75 -15.97 14.28
CA TYR A 56 -15.44 -16.98 15.07
C TYR A 56 -16.70 -17.47 14.38
N LYS A 57 -17.56 -16.55 13.91
CA LYS A 57 -18.81 -16.88 13.20
C LYS A 57 -18.55 -17.53 11.85
N ALA A 58 -17.54 -17.09 11.12
CA ALA A 58 -17.20 -17.66 9.82
C ALA A 58 -16.64 -19.08 9.96
N LYS A 59 -15.75 -19.32 10.94
CA LYS A 59 -15.15 -20.64 11.19
C LYS A 59 -16.13 -21.69 11.73
N GLN A 60 -17.33 -21.31 12.16
CA GLN A 60 -18.40 -22.24 12.53
C GLN A 60 -18.89 -23.09 11.35
N LYS A 61 -18.80 -22.60 10.10
CA LYS A 61 -19.15 -23.40 8.91
C LYS A 61 -17.95 -23.52 7.98
N LYS A 62 -17.73 -24.72 7.43
CA LYS A 62 -16.57 -25.02 6.56
C LYS A 62 -16.44 -24.08 5.38
N LEU A 63 -17.55 -23.71 4.73
CA LEU A 63 -17.52 -22.82 3.56
C LEU A 63 -17.22 -21.37 3.96
N THR A 64 -17.88 -20.82 4.99
CA THR A 64 -17.67 -19.43 5.41
C THR A 64 -16.29 -19.21 6.01
N GLY A 65 -15.71 -20.21 6.70
CA GLY A 65 -14.34 -20.14 7.21
C GLY A 65 -13.32 -20.01 6.08
N ILE A 66 -13.51 -20.75 4.99
CA ILE A 66 -12.66 -20.65 3.78
C ILE A 66 -12.77 -19.27 3.14
N PHE A 67 -13.98 -18.70 3.05
CA PHE A 67 -14.16 -17.34 2.51
C PHE A 67 -13.56 -16.27 3.44
N TYR A 68 -13.66 -16.43 4.76
CA TYR A 68 -13.03 -15.55 5.73
C TYR A 68 -11.51 -15.57 5.57
N ASP A 69 -10.89 -16.75 5.53
CA ASP A 69 -9.45 -16.90 5.39
C ASP A 69 -8.95 -16.38 4.02
N LEU A 70 -9.80 -16.38 2.99
CA LEU A 70 -9.49 -15.82 1.66
C LEU A 70 -9.62 -14.30 1.60
N LEU A 71 -10.62 -13.72 2.29
CA LEU A 71 -10.96 -12.29 2.18
C LEU A 71 -10.26 -11.43 3.23
N ILE A 72 -9.89 -11.99 4.38
CA ILE A 72 -9.33 -11.24 5.51
C ILE A 72 -7.86 -11.59 5.66
N SER A 73 -7.00 -10.69 5.17
CA SER A 73 -5.56 -10.76 5.41
C SER A 73 -5.26 -10.23 6.82
N GLN A 74 -4.59 -11.02 7.66
CA GLN A 74 -4.11 -10.56 8.96
C GLN A 74 -3.05 -9.46 8.79
N PRO A 75 -3.05 -8.41 9.65
CA PRO A 75 -2.02 -7.38 9.58
C PRO A 75 -0.64 -7.97 9.90
N ASP A 76 0.29 -7.86 8.94
CA ASP A 76 1.66 -8.36 9.09
C ASP A 76 2.35 -7.70 10.29
N LYS A 77 2.80 -8.50 11.25
CA LYS A 77 3.73 -8.09 12.32
C LYS A 77 5.13 -7.89 11.73
N ALA A 78 5.29 -6.86 10.90
CA ALA A 78 6.47 -6.65 10.05
C ALA A 78 7.71 -6.13 10.81
N THR A 79 7.55 -5.57 12.01
CA THR A 79 8.63 -4.78 12.64
C THR A 79 9.76 -5.64 13.23
N GLY A 80 9.45 -6.83 13.78
CA GLY A 80 10.44 -7.71 14.42
C GLY A 80 11.24 -8.59 13.45
N LYS A 81 10.70 -8.89 12.26
CA LYS A 81 11.37 -9.74 11.26
C LYS A 81 12.53 -9.03 10.55
N LYS A 82 12.50 -7.69 10.44
CA LYS A 82 13.47 -6.91 9.65
C LYS A 82 14.90 -6.97 10.19
N THR A 83 15.08 -6.82 11.51
CA THR A 83 16.42 -6.82 12.14
C THR A 83 17.10 -8.19 12.02
N LEU A 84 16.31 -9.27 12.15
CA LEU A 84 16.82 -10.64 12.09
C LEU A 84 17.39 -11.02 10.70
N SER A 85 16.74 -10.58 9.62
CA SER A 85 17.24 -10.86 8.26
C SER A 85 18.55 -10.15 7.95
N ALA A 86 18.70 -8.88 8.38
CA ALA A 86 19.92 -8.11 8.13
C ALA A 86 21.15 -8.71 8.82
N ASP A 87 21.00 -9.11 10.08
CA ASP A 87 22.09 -9.76 10.84
C ASP A 87 22.46 -11.12 10.25
N TYR A 88 21.47 -11.89 9.76
CA TYR A 88 21.70 -13.14 9.05
C TYR A 88 22.54 -12.95 7.78
N TYR A 89 22.21 -11.97 6.93
CA TYR A 89 22.93 -11.75 5.67
C TYR A 89 24.38 -11.29 5.89
N LYS A 90 24.64 -10.49 6.93
CA LYS A 90 26.00 -10.05 7.31
C LYS A 90 26.95 -11.21 7.60
N THR A 91 26.46 -12.35 8.07
CA THR A 91 27.32 -13.51 8.36
C THR A 91 28.05 -14.09 7.13
N MET A 92 27.55 -13.79 5.93
CA MET A 92 28.09 -14.31 4.66
C MET A 92 28.62 -13.20 3.74
N GLU A 93 28.76 -11.98 4.26
CA GLU A 93 29.23 -10.80 3.53
C GLU A 93 30.60 -11.03 2.88
N GLY A 94 30.78 -10.50 1.66
CA GLY A 94 32.05 -10.56 0.94
C GLY A 94 32.37 -11.91 0.28
N LYS A 95 31.51 -12.93 0.39
CA LYS A 95 31.62 -14.17 -0.40
C LYS A 95 31.10 -13.98 -1.82
N ILE A 96 31.52 -14.83 -2.76
CA ILE A 96 31.12 -14.73 -4.17
C ILE A 96 29.86 -15.56 -4.44
N ILE A 97 28.85 -14.96 -5.05
CA ILE A 97 27.61 -15.66 -5.41
C ILE A 97 27.87 -16.59 -6.59
N SER A 98 27.86 -17.91 -6.38
CA SER A 98 28.07 -18.91 -7.44
C SER A 98 26.76 -19.28 -8.17
N LYS A 99 25.63 -19.26 -7.45
CA LYS A 99 24.33 -19.67 -8.00
C LYS A 99 23.18 -18.92 -7.34
N ILE A 100 22.17 -18.58 -8.14
CA ILE A 100 20.90 -18.04 -7.68
C ILE A 100 19.78 -18.97 -8.14
N THR A 101 19.01 -19.50 -7.20
CA THR A 101 17.87 -20.39 -7.48
C THR A 101 16.59 -19.76 -6.95
N ILE A 102 15.53 -19.71 -7.75
CA ILE A 102 14.23 -19.18 -7.34
C ILE A 102 13.22 -20.34 -7.32
N GLN A 103 12.55 -20.54 -6.19
CA GLN A 103 11.57 -21.61 -5.99
C GLN A 103 10.23 -21.04 -5.49
N PRO A 104 9.18 -21.04 -6.34
CA PRO A 104 7.85 -20.65 -5.93
C PRO A 104 7.14 -21.83 -5.27
N LEU A 105 6.60 -21.59 -4.08
CA LEU A 105 5.74 -22.51 -3.37
C LEU A 105 4.29 -22.36 -3.84
N ASN A 106 3.51 -23.44 -3.69
CA ASN A 106 2.06 -23.34 -3.89
C ASN A 106 1.43 -22.45 -2.80
N VAL A 107 0.35 -21.76 -3.14
CA VAL A 107 -0.38 -20.86 -2.22
C VAL A 107 -0.87 -21.63 -0.99
N PHE A 108 -1.45 -22.82 -1.21
CA PHE A 108 -1.93 -23.71 -0.14
C PHE A 108 -1.07 -24.96 0.02
N GLY A 109 -0.82 -25.35 1.28
CA GLY A 109 -0.07 -26.55 1.68
C GLY A 109 1.33 -26.22 2.22
N PRO A 110 2.33 -25.93 1.35
CA PRO A 110 3.70 -25.65 1.79
C PRO A 110 3.81 -24.46 2.73
N VAL A 111 4.74 -24.56 3.68
CA VAL A 111 5.21 -23.46 4.54
C VAL A 111 6.74 -23.36 4.42
N PHE A 112 7.35 -22.26 4.84
CA PHE A 112 8.80 -22.10 4.69
C PHE A 112 9.59 -23.08 5.57
N GLU A 113 9.00 -23.51 6.68
CA GLU A 113 9.59 -24.48 7.62
C GLU A 113 9.52 -25.91 7.05
N ASP A 114 8.59 -26.19 6.15
CA ASP A 114 8.43 -27.47 5.48
C ASP A 114 7.78 -27.28 4.11
N THR A 115 8.64 -27.24 3.09
CA THR A 115 8.23 -27.07 1.70
C THR A 115 7.65 -28.35 1.07
N THR A 116 7.73 -29.50 1.76
CA THR A 116 7.26 -30.79 1.24
C THR A 116 5.75 -31.00 1.47
N LYS A 117 5.16 -30.24 2.40
CA LYS A 117 3.72 -30.26 2.67
C LYS A 117 2.91 -29.95 1.42
N ARG A 118 1.80 -30.65 1.26
CA ARG A 118 0.90 -30.50 0.10
C ARG A 118 -0.49 -30.12 0.57
N ALA A 119 -1.23 -29.42 -0.31
CA ALA A 119 -2.66 -29.17 -0.11
C ALA A 119 -3.40 -30.50 0.09
N VAL A 120 -4.24 -30.56 1.12
CA VAL A 120 -4.94 -31.79 1.51
C VAL A 120 -6.38 -31.74 1.01
N SER A 121 -7.05 -30.61 1.21
CA SER A 121 -8.46 -30.42 0.87
C SER A 121 -8.69 -30.33 -0.64
N PHE A 122 -9.83 -30.83 -1.11
CA PHE A 122 -10.26 -30.68 -2.51
C PHE A 122 -10.30 -29.21 -2.93
N ILE A 123 -10.75 -28.32 -2.04
CA ILE A 123 -10.85 -26.88 -2.31
C ILE A 123 -9.46 -26.27 -2.47
N GLU A 124 -8.52 -26.60 -1.59
CA GLU A 124 -7.13 -26.11 -1.67
C GLU A 124 -6.42 -26.61 -2.94
N LYS A 125 -6.64 -27.88 -3.31
CA LYS A 125 -6.10 -28.46 -4.55
C LYS A 125 -6.67 -27.78 -5.78
N THR A 126 -7.98 -27.55 -5.80
CA THR A 126 -8.68 -26.84 -6.89
C THR A 126 -8.20 -25.40 -6.98
N ALA A 127 -8.08 -24.70 -5.85
CA ALA A 127 -7.54 -23.34 -5.81
C ALA A 127 -6.11 -23.30 -6.34
N ASN A 128 -5.22 -24.19 -5.89
CA ASN A 128 -3.85 -24.29 -6.43
C ASN A 128 -3.82 -24.58 -7.95
N SER A 129 -4.81 -25.29 -8.49
CA SER A 129 -4.92 -25.58 -9.92
C SER A 129 -5.38 -24.38 -10.74
N ILE A 130 -6.24 -23.53 -10.17
CA ILE A 130 -6.74 -22.31 -10.81
C ILE A 130 -5.75 -21.15 -10.65
N HIS A 131 -4.95 -21.18 -9.57
CA HIS A 131 -3.95 -20.16 -9.30
C HIS A 131 -2.85 -20.15 -10.37
N THR A 132 -2.55 -18.96 -10.86
CA THR A 132 -1.43 -18.76 -11.78
C THR A 132 -0.14 -18.51 -11.01
N LYS A 133 0.78 -19.46 -11.04
CA LYS A 133 2.08 -19.35 -10.37
C LYS A 133 2.94 -18.26 -11.01
N SER A 134 3.69 -17.53 -10.18
CA SER A 134 4.62 -16.51 -10.66
C SER A 134 5.74 -17.09 -11.52
N ASN A 135 6.02 -16.42 -12.63
CA ASN A 135 7.11 -16.75 -13.53
C ASN A 135 8.45 -16.40 -12.87
N LEU A 136 9.37 -17.38 -12.85
CA LEU A 136 10.70 -17.21 -12.26
C LEU A 136 11.48 -16.05 -12.87
N ASN A 137 11.29 -15.79 -14.18
CA ASN A 137 11.95 -14.69 -14.86
C ASN A 137 11.42 -13.32 -14.40
N THR A 138 10.16 -13.23 -13.98
CA THR A 138 9.59 -12.00 -13.41
C THR A 138 10.23 -11.70 -12.06
N ILE A 139 10.34 -12.70 -11.18
CA ILE A 139 11.01 -12.55 -9.88
C ILE A 139 12.50 -12.25 -10.05
N LYS A 140 13.18 -12.94 -10.98
CA LYS A 140 14.61 -12.74 -11.24
C LYS A 140 14.93 -11.30 -11.64
N LYS A 141 14.04 -10.61 -12.37
CA LYS A 141 14.20 -9.19 -12.75
C LYS A 141 14.16 -8.22 -11.57
N MET A 142 13.70 -8.67 -10.40
CA MET A 142 13.62 -7.87 -9.17
C MET A 142 14.87 -8.04 -8.29
N VAL A 143 15.74 -9.01 -8.61
CA VAL A 143 16.96 -9.31 -7.85
C VAL A 143 18.04 -8.29 -8.21
N LEU A 144 18.65 -7.68 -7.21
CA LEU A 144 19.62 -6.58 -7.39
C LEU A 144 21.06 -7.05 -7.62
N PHE A 145 21.35 -8.33 -7.39
CA PHE A 145 22.64 -8.96 -7.53
C PHE A 145 22.62 -10.07 -8.59
N LYS A 146 23.79 -10.45 -9.08
CA LYS A 146 23.99 -11.48 -10.10
C LYS A 146 24.99 -12.53 -9.64
N VAL A 147 25.03 -13.63 -10.37
CA VAL A 147 26.09 -14.63 -10.21
C VAL A 147 27.43 -14.00 -10.57
N GLY A 148 28.42 -14.19 -9.71
CA GLY A 148 29.75 -13.59 -9.81
C GLY A 148 29.95 -12.34 -8.95
N ASP A 149 28.87 -11.73 -8.44
CA ASP A 149 28.98 -10.57 -7.56
C ASP A 149 29.42 -10.99 -6.15
N TYR A 150 30.06 -10.06 -5.44
CA TYR A 150 30.24 -10.19 -4.00
C TYR A 150 28.90 -10.06 -3.29
N LEU A 151 28.68 -10.91 -2.29
CA LEU A 151 27.49 -10.91 -1.47
C LEU A 151 27.48 -9.65 -0.61
N ASP A 152 26.55 -8.76 -0.95
CA ASP A 152 26.25 -7.53 -0.23
C ASP A 152 24.94 -7.72 0.57
N PRO A 153 24.99 -7.69 1.92
CA PRO A 153 23.82 -7.79 2.78
C PRO A 153 22.74 -6.74 2.48
N ASP A 154 23.14 -5.52 2.09
CA ASP A 154 22.19 -4.43 1.80
C ASP A 154 21.42 -4.74 0.51
N GLN A 155 22.08 -5.28 -0.52
CA GLN A 155 21.41 -5.70 -1.76
C GLN A 155 20.44 -6.87 -1.53
N LEU A 156 20.78 -7.81 -0.64
CA LEU A 156 19.91 -8.92 -0.25
C LEU A 156 18.67 -8.41 0.47
N TYR A 157 18.85 -7.52 1.44
CA TYR A 157 17.76 -6.91 2.19
C TYR A 157 16.83 -6.09 1.29
N GLU A 158 17.40 -5.27 0.41
CA GLU A 158 16.63 -4.49 -0.56
C GLU A 158 15.91 -5.38 -1.58
N THR A 159 16.55 -6.43 -2.07
CA THR A 159 15.91 -7.42 -2.95
C THR A 159 14.71 -8.08 -2.26
N GLU A 160 14.87 -8.50 -1.01
CA GLU A 160 13.77 -9.05 -0.20
C GLU A 160 12.63 -8.04 -0.06
N ARG A 161 12.94 -6.77 0.27
CA ARG A 161 11.94 -5.71 0.39
C ARG A 161 11.19 -5.46 -0.92
N ILE A 162 11.91 -5.36 -2.04
CA ILE A 162 11.33 -5.11 -3.38
C ILE A 162 10.40 -6.25 -3.79
N ILE A 163 10.83 -7.51 -3.61
CA ILE A 163 10.00 -8.66 -4.00
C ILE A 163 8.77 -8.78 -3.09
N ARG A 164 8.89 -8.49 -1.78
CA ARG A 164 7.75 -8.48 -0.84
C ARG A 164 6.72 -7.39 -1.15
N ASP A 165 7.13 -6.28 -1.79
CA ASP A 165 6.22 -5.21 -2.22
C ASP A 165 5.39 -5.58 -3.46
N LEU A 166 5.69 -6.71 -4.11
CA LEU A 166 4.87 -7.19 -5.22
C LEU A 166 3.50 -7.65 -4.70
N PRO A 167 2.40 -7.20 -5.32
CA PRO A 167 1.06 -7.47 -4.79
C PRO A 167 0.73 -8.96 -4.76
N PHE A 168 1.29 -9.73 -5.70
CA PHE A 168 1.10 -11.17 -5.80
C PHE A 168 2.06 -12.02 -4.95
N ILE A 169 2.97 -11.41 -4.18
CA ILE A 169 3.87 -12.13 -3.26
C ILE A 169 3.36 -11.98 -1.83
N HIS A 170 3.06 -13.10 -1.18
CA HIS A 170 2.65 -13.13 0.22
C HIS A 170 3.85 -12.97 1.13
N ASP A 171 4.88 -13.78 0.90
CA ASP A 171 6.09 -13.82 1.71
C ASP A 171 7.24 -14.39 0.86
N LEU A 172 8.47 -14.13 1.29
CA LEU A 172 9.70 -14.61 0.66
C LEU A 172 10.73 -14.92 1.74
N ARG A 173 11.60 -15.90 1.49
CA ARG A 173 12.78 -16.17 2.30
C ARG A 173 14.00 -16.33 1.40
N ILE A 174 15.07 -15.62 1.73
CA ILE A 174 16.37 -15.84 1.09
C ILE A 174 17.20 -16.71 2.03
N ILE A 175 17.66 -17.85 1.51
CA ILE A 175 18.49 -18.81 2.23
C ILE A 175 19.83 -18.84 1.52
N ILE A 176 20.89 -18.55 2.26
CA ILE A 176 22.28 -18.60 1.78
C ILE A 176 22.88 -19.90 2.28
N THR A 177 23.42 -20.71 1.38
CA THR A 177 24.17 -21.92 1.70
C THR A 177 25.60 -21.79 1.23
N GLN A 178 26.52 -22.30 2.04
CA GLN A 178 27.93 -22.39 1.67
C GLN A 178 28.09 -23.37 0.50
N ASP A 179 28.92 -23.03 -0.48
CA ASP A 179 29.28 -23.99 -1.53
C ASP A 179 30.07 -25.17 -0.93
N SER A 180 29.74 -26.39 -1.35
CA SER A 180 30.33 -27.61 -0.80
C SER A 180 31.80 -27.80 -1.17
N ILE A 181 32.29 -27.12 -2.21
CA ILE A 181 33.64 -27.26 -2.74
C ILE A 181 34.52 -26.09 -2.31
N TYR A 182 33.97 -24.86 -2.35
CA TYR A 182 34.76 -23.66 -2.10
C TYR A 182 34.16 -22.75 -1.02
N GLU A 183 34.90 -22.51 0.06
CA GLU A 183 34.47 -21.67 1.19
C GLU A 183 34.22 -20.20 0.82
N SER A 184 34.85 -19.72 -0.24
CA SER A 184 34.66 -18.36 -0.74
C SER A 184 33.38 -18.18 -1.56
N PHE A 185 32.68 -19.27 -1.94
CA PHE A 185 31.50 -19.22 -2.79
C PHE A 185 30.22 -19.58 -2.03
N VAL A 186 29.11 -18.93 -2.39
CA VAL A 186 27.81 -19.16 -1.77
C VAL A 186 26.71 -19.32 -2.80
N ASN A 187 25.75 -20.18 -2.47
CA ASN A 187 24.53 -20.38 -3.23
C ASN A 187 23.38 -19.62 -2.57
N VAL A 188 22.66 -18.82 -3.35
CA VAL A 188 21.50 -18.05 -2.88
C VAL A 188 20.22 -18.72 -3.37
N HIS A 189 19.36 -19.08 -2.43
CA HIS A 189 18.05 -19.69 -2.67
C HIS A 189 16.95 -18.72 -2.27
N ILE A 190 16.18 -18.27 -3.25
CA ILE A 190 15.03 -17.38 -3.06
C ILE A 190 13.77 -18.24 -3.10
N VAL A 191 13.14 -18.44 -1.95
CA VAL A 191 11.89 -19.19 -1.83
C VAL A 191 10.76 -18.19 -1.71
N THR A 192 9.79 -18.24 -2.63
CA THR A 192 8.63 -17.33 -2.61
C THR A 192 7.35 -18.09 -2.30
N LYS A 193 6.41 -17.41 -1.64
CA LYS A 193 5.04 -17.87 -1.48
C LYS A 193 4.10 -16.82 -2.08
N ASP A 194 3.31 -17.24 -3.05
CA ASP A 194 2.44 -16.34 -3.79
C ASP A 194 1.13 -16.09 -3.02
N ARG A 195 0.54 -14.90 -3.22
CA ARG A 195 -0.86 -14.63 -2.89
C ARG A 195 -1.75 -15.15 -4.01
N PHE A 196 -2.98 -15.54 -3.67
CA PHE A 196 -3.96 -15.90 -4.69
C PHE A 196 -4.27 -14.67 -5.56
N SER A 197 -4.01 -14.77 -6.86
CA SER A 197 -3.96 -13.60 -7.75
C SER A 197 -5.32 -13.01 -8.07
N VAL A 198 -6.38 -13.80 -8.08
CA VAL A 198 -7.75 -13.37 -8.39
C VAL A 198 -8.48 -13.02 -7.11
N GLY A 199 -9.12 -11.85 -7.07
CA GLY A 199 -9.88 -11.42 -5.90
C GLY A 199 -11.02 -10.48 -6.26
N ALA A 200 -11.85 -10.20 -5.25
CA ALA A 200 -12.86 -9.17 -5.31
C ALA A 200 -12.86 -8.36 -4.03
N SER A 201 -13.12 -7.06 -4.14
CA SER A 201 -13.24 -6.15 -3.00
C SER A 201 -14.48 -5.28 -3.15
N GLY A 202 -15.07 -4.91 -2.01
CA GLY A 202 -16.23 -4.01 -1.95
C GLY A 202 -15.88 -2.77 -1.14
N GLN A 203 -16.33 -1.61 -1.59
CA GLN A 203 -16.17 -0.34 -0.88
C GLN A 203 -17.51 0.37 -0.80
N VAL A 204 -17.82 0.95 0.35
CA VAL A 204 -19.00 1.80 0.55
C VAL A 204 -18.52 3.15 1.02
N ASP A 205 -18.88 4.21 0.29
CA ASP A 205 -18.49 5.59 0.58
C ASP A 205 -19.72 6.37 1.06
N GLY A 206 -19.91 6.42 2.38
CA GLY A 206 -21.09 7.01 3.01
C GLY A 206 -22.37 6.21 2.73
N ILE A 207 -23.50 6.91 2.58
CA ILE A 207 -24.80 6.29 2.27
C ILE A 207 -25.17 6.30 0.77
N ASN A 208 -24.41 7.05 -0.03
CA ASN A 208 -24.82 7.41 -1.39
C ASN A 208 -24.01 6.72 -2.49
N SER A 209 -22.91 6.03 -2.15
CA SER A 209 -21.98 5.48 -3.12
C SER A 209 -21.45 4.12 -2.66
N ALA A 210 -21.35 3.18 -3.59
CA ALA A 210 -20.74 1.87 -3.37
C ALA A 210 -19.94 1.44 -4.60
N ALA A 211 -18.95 0.58 -4.41
CA ALA A 211 -18.16 0.03 -5.48
C ALA A 211 -17.87 -1.46 -5.25
N LEU A 212 -17.84 -2.22 -6.32
CA LEU A 212 -17.38 -3.60 -6.36
C LEU A 212 -16.23 -3.69 -7.35
N GLU A 213 -15.09 -4.19 -6.91
CA GLU A 213 -13.91 -4.41 -7.75
C GLU A 213 -13.61 -5.89 -7.85
N ILE A 214 -13.29 -6.34 -9.06
CA ILE A 214 -12.78 -7.68 -9.34
C ILE A 214 -11.44 -7.50 -10.01
N TYR A 215 -10.42 -8.21 -9.54
CA TYR A 215 -9.06 -8.00 -9.98
C TYR A 215 -8.30 -9.32 -10.16
N ASN A 216 -7.25 -9.25 -10.97
CA ASN A 216 -6.19 -10.25 -11.05
C ASN A 216 -4.84 -9.53 -10.94
N GLN A 217 -4.06 -9.86 -9.90
CA GLN A 217 -2.77 -9.22 -9.60
C GLN A 217 -1.56 -9.88 -10.30
N ASN A 218 -1.76 -11.01 -10.98
CA ASN A 218 -0.67 -11.77 -11.61
C ASN A 218 -1.17 -12.55 -12.82
N ILE A 219 -1.72 -11.85 -13.80
CA ILE A 219 -2.27 -12.47 -15.02
C ILE A 219 -1.14 -13.24 -15.71
N PHE A 220 -1.39 -14.49 -16.07
CA PHE A 220 -0.41 -15.39 -16.72
C PHE A 220 0.91 -15.59 -15.94
N GLY A 221 0.98 -15.17 -14.67
CA GLY A 221 2.18 -15.32 -13.85
C GLY A 221 3.27 -14.30 -14.15
N ILE A 222 3.01 -13.30 -15.00
CA ILE A 222 4.04 -12.35 -15.47
C ILE A 222 4.10 -11.05 -14.67
N GLY A 223 3.30 -10.93 -13.60
CA GLY A 223 3.25 -9.75 -12.72
C GLY A 223 2.38 -8.61 -13.25
N HIS A 224 1.61 -8.87 -14.32
CA HIS A 224 0.65 -7.92 -14.87
C HIS A 224 -0.64 -7.94 -14.03
N GLN A 225 -1.20 -6.77 -13.80
CA GLN A 225 -2.37 -6.57 -12.96
C GLN A 225 -3.49 -5.97 -13.79
N ILE A 226 -4.71 -6.49 -13.63
CA ILE A 226 -5.91 -5.90 -14.20
C ILE A 226 -6.97 -5.82 -13.10
N SER A 227 -7.74 -4.74 -13.09
CA SER A 227 -8.93 -4.66 -12.25
C SER A 227 -10.08 -3.98 -12.97
N PHE A 228 -11.29 -4.42 -12.62
CA PHE A 228 -12.56 -3.89 -13.08
C PHE A 228 -13.37 -3.49 -11.86
N ARG A 229 -13.66 -2.19 -11.74
CA ARG A 229 -14.36 -1.61 -10.61
C ARG A 229 -15.68 -1.00 -11.07
N PHE A 230 -16.77 -1.57 -10.61
CA PHE A 230 -18.14 -1.11 -10.85
C PHE A 230 -18.54 -0.17 -9.72
N VAL A 231 -18.86 1.08 -10.04
CA VAL A 231 -19.18 2.14 -9.08
C VAL A 231 -20.64 2.55 -9.23
N GLY A 232 -21.41 2.49 -8.15
CA GLY A 232 -22.79 2.95 -8.09
C GLY A 232 -22.93 4.22 -7.23
N HIS A 233 -23.81 5.13 -7.63
CA HIS A 233 -24.18 6.31 -6.86
C HIS A 233 -25.68 6.59 -6.94
N LEU A 234 -26.30 7.00 -5.84
CA LEU A 234 -27.77 7.14 -5.76
C LEU A 234 -28.31 8.40 -6.46
N SER A 235 -27.60 9.54 -6.37
CA SER A 235 -28.11 10.83 -6.87
C SER A 235 -27.32 11.49 -7.99
N LYS A 236 -26.08 11.06 -8.27
CA LYS A 236 -25.20 11.67 -9.27
C LYS A 236 -25.13 10.78 -10.50
N GLN A 237 -25.33 11.38 -11.67
CA GLN A 237 -25.25 10.66 -12.94
C GLN A 237 -23.81 10.61 -13.49
N PRO A 238 -23.44 9.50 -14.16
CA PRO A 238 -24.21 8.27 -14.28
C PRO A 238 -24.31 7.52 -12.94
N TYR A 239 -25.50 7.00 -12.63
CA TYR A 239 -25.76 6.26 -11.38
C TYR A 239 -24.96 4.97 -11.28
N MET A 240 -24.48 4.46 -12.41
CA MET A 240 -23.54 3.36 -12.51
C MET A 240 -22.37 3.75 -13.38
N GLY A 241 -21.18 3.30 -13.01
CA GLY A 241 -19.97 3.58 -13.72
C GLY A 241 -18.97 2.44 -13.62
N ILE A 242 -17.94 2.52 -14.44
CA ILE A 242 -16.89 1.51 -14.52
C ILE A 242 -15.53 2.19 -14.50
N GLU A 243 -14.60 1.60 -13.77
CA GLU A 243 -13.18 1.91 -13.86
C GLU A 243 -12.45 0.61 -14.23
N THR A 244 -11.48 0.70 -15.12
CA THR A 244 -10.63 -0.42 -15.53
C THR A 244 -9.20 0.03 -15.41
N TYR A 245 -8.40 -0.72 -14.67
CA TYR A 245 -6.99 -0.43 -14.46
C TYR A 245 -6.12 -1.57 -14.97
N TYR A 246 -4.97 -1.22 -15.52
CA TYR A 246 -3.96 -2.16 -15.96
C TYR A 246 -2.58 -1.66 -15.53
N ASN A 247 -1.90 -2.46 -14.71
CA ASN A 247 -0.62 -2.08 -14.11
C ASN A 247 0.45 -3.12 -14.38
N ILE A 248 1.67 -2.66 -14.67
CA ILE A 248 2.86 -3.50 -14.82
C ILE A 248 3.94 -2.92 -13.92
N LYS A 249 4.47 -3.73 -13.00
CA LYS A 249 5.66 -3.37 -12.23
C LYS A 249 6.93 -3.82 -12.94
N ASN A 250 7.98 -3.01 -12.92
CA ASN A 250 9.32 -3.33 -13.40
C ASN A 250 9.37 -3.86 -14.85
N ILE A 251 8.98 -3.02 -15.80
CA ILE A 251 9.07 -3.33 -17.22
C ILE A 251 10.52 -3.64 -17.59
N SER A 252 10.74 -4.84 -18.11
CA SER A 252 12.03 -5.32 -18.62
C SER A 252 13.19 -5.29 -17.61
N GLY A 253 12.94 -5.26 -16.30
CA GLY A 253 14.00 -5.22 -15.29
C GLY A 253 14.61 -3.83 -15.06
N LYS A 254 13.96 -2.76 -15.57
CA LYS A 254 14.44 -1.37 -15.44
C LYS A 254 13.83 -0.60 -14.27
N PHE A 255 12.99 -1.26 -13.47
CA PHE A 255 12.18 -0.67 -12.42
C PHE A 255 11.34 0.51 -12.91
N ILE A 256 10.82 0.38 -14.15
CA ILE A 256 9.86 1.33 -14.72
C ILE A 256 8.48 0.68 -14.64
N ASP A 257 7.57 1.33 -13.96
CA ASP A 257 6.19 0.90 -13.79
C ASP A 257 5.30 1.59 -14.82
N LEU A 258 4.31 0.87 -15.34
CA LEU A 258 3.25 1.41 -16.18
C LEU A 258 1.93 1.27 -15.43
N ASN A 259 1.16 2.34 -15.41
CA ASN A 259 -0.22 2.33 -14.95
C ASN A 259 -1.10 2.91 -16.05
N ALA A 260 -2.14 2.19 -16.43
CA ALA A 260 -3.13 2.65 -17.40
C ALA A 260 -4.53 2.49 -16.80
N GLY A 261 -5.40 3.45 -17.08
CA GLY A 261 -6.74 3.51 -16.52
C GLY A 261 -7.74 4.04 -17.53
N TYR A 262 -8.89 3.41 -17.59
CA TYR A 262 -10.11 3.96 -18.19
C TYR A 262 -11.14 4.14 -17.09
N LEU A 263 -11.76 5.31 -17.02
CA LEU A 263 -12.70 5.66 -15.98
C LEU A 263 -13.95 6.23 -16.63
N ASN A 264 -15.12 5.79 -16.18
CA ASN A 264 -16.39 6.41 -16.48
C ASN A 264 -17.33 6.21 -15.29
N THR A 265 -17.21 7.06 -14.29
CA THR A 265 -18.02 7.02 -13.05
C THR A 265 -18.95 8.21 -12.95
N TYR A 266 -19.46 8.59 -11.77
CA TYR A 266 -20.15 9.88 -11.59
C TYR A 266 -19.19 11.04 -11.27
N ARG A 267 -17.89 10.75 -11.07
CA ARG A 267 -16.88 11.78 -10.72
C ARG A 267 -15.96 12.12 -11.86
N ARG A 268 -15.63 11.14 -12.71
CA ARG A 268 -14.56 11.24 -13.70
C ARG A 268 -14.82 10.35 -14.89
N GLU A 269 -14.52 10.86 -16.07
CA GLU A 269 -14.65 10.17 -17.33
C GLU A 269 -13.39 10.38 -18.17
N GLY A 270 -12.82 9.32 -18.71
CA GLY A 270 -11.68 9.39 -19.63
C GLY A 270 -10.56 8.44 -19.25
N PHE A 271 -9.33 8.83 -19.55
CA PHE A 271 -8.19 7.92 -19.53
C PHE A 271 -7.01 8.50 -18.77
N THR A 272 -6.26 7.62 -18.13
CA THR A 272 -5.01 7.94 -17.43
C THR A 272 -3.94 6.96 -17.89
N ILE A 273 -2.74 7.46 -18.14
CA ILE A 273 -1.55 6.64 -18.34
C ILE A 273 -0.39 7.28 -17.61
N SER A 274 0.42 6.48 -16.92
CA SER A 274 1.67 6.94 -16.33
C SER A 274 2.77 5.90 -16.50
N PHE A 275 3.97 6.42 -16.66
CA PHE A 275 5.22 5.67 -16.57
C PHE A 275 6.03 6.27 -15.45
N GLU A 276 6.42 5.45 -14.49
CA GLU A 276 7.14 5.91 -13.31
C GLU A 276 8.34 5.01 -13.03
N LYS A 277 9.49 5.62 -12.81
CA LYS A 277 10.65 4.95 -12.23
C LYS A 277 10.80 5.43 -10.79
N PRO A 278 10.33 4.67 -9.79
CA PRO A 278 10.44 5.08 -8.39
C PRO A 278 11.88 5.04 -7.88
N PHE A 279 12.14 5.81 -6.82
CA PHE A 279 13.35 5.69 -6.01
C PHE A 279 13.21 4.48 -5.06
N LEU A 280 13.52 3.29 -5.57
CA LEU A 280 13.42 2.07 -4.78
C LEU A 280 14.58 1.97 -3.78
N THR A 281 15.82 1.98 -4.22
CA THR A 281 17.00 1.78 -3.38
C THR A 281 17.81 3.07 -3.24
N PRO A 282 18.61 3.21 -2.17
CA PRO A 282 19.56 4.32 -2.02
C PRO A 282 20.57 4.40 -3.18
N SER A 283 20.85 3.27 -3.83
CA SER A 283 21.75 3.19 -5.00
C SER A 283 21.13 3.72 -6.30
N ILE A 284 19.81 3.96 -6.34
CA ILE A 284 19.16 4.56 -7.50
C ILE A 284 19.41 6.08 -7.47
N ASN A 285 20.22 6.54 -8.42
CA ASN A 285 20.58 7.95 -8.54
C ASN A 285 19.41 8.84 -9.01
N TRP A 286 18.49 8.30 -9.82
CA TRP A 286 17.40 9.07 -10.43
C TRP A 286 16.10 8.28 -10.48
N GLY A 287 15.02 8.95 -10.10
CA GLY A 287 13.63 8.58 -10.31
C GLY A 287 12.97 9.64 -11.19
N TYR A 288 12.07 9.22 -12.05
CA TYR A 288 11.38 10.10 -12.99
C TYR A 288 10.00 9.54 -13.29
N GLY A 289 9.06 10.42 -13.61
CA GLY A 289 7.70 10.03 -13.94
C GLY A 289 7.14 10.91 -15.04
N ILE A 290 6.39 10.31 -15.94
CA ILE A 290 5.56 11.03 -16.91
C ILE A 290 4.14 10.48 -16.80
N SER A 291 3.18 11.39 -16.74
CA SER A 291 1.76 11.04 -16.72
C SER A 291 1.02 11.84 -17.78
N GLY A 292 0.08 11.19 -18.43
CA GLY A 292 -0.89 11.78 -19.33
C GLY A 292 -2.28 11.42 -18.82
N LEU A 293 -3.13 12.42 -18.67
CA LEU A 293 -4.53 12.21 -18.32
C LEU A 293 -5.41 13.04 -19.22
N ARG A 294 -6.55 12.46 -19.58
CA ARG A 294 -7.64 13.16 -20.24
C ARG A 294 -8.87 12.82 -19.43
N LEU A 295 -9.20 13.70 -18.49
CA LEU A 295 -10.34 13.54 -17.61
C LEU A 295 -11.39 14.61 -17.93
N TYR A 296 -12.62 14.15 -18.01
CA TYR A 296 -13.83 14.90 -18.15
C TYR A 296 -14.70 14.66 -16.91
N ARG A 297 -15.73 15.50 -16.81
CA ARG A 297 -16.70 15.64 -15.72
C ARG A 297 -16.35 16.78 -14.77
N THR A 298 -16.62 17.97 -15.29
CA THR A 298 -16.97 19.18 -14.54
C THR A 298 -18.40 18.99 -14.00
N ASP A 299 -18.64 19.27 -12.71
CA ASP A 299 -20.01 19.52 -12.24
C ASP A 299 -20.58 20.63 -13.15
N LYS A 300 -21.70 20.38 -13.84
CA LYS A 300 -22.38 21.46 -14.56
C LYS A 300 -22.77 22.50 -13.51
N ILE A 301 -21.98 23.57 -13.39
CA ILE A 301 -22.40 24.75 -12.63
C ILE A 301 -23.49 25.37 -13.49
N PHE A 302 -24.74 25.21 -13.06
CA PHE A 302 -25.84 25.94 -13.66
C PHE A 302 -25.80 27.37 -13.10
N GLU A 303 -26.22 28.36 -13.87
CA GLU A 303 -26.32 29.76 -13.41
C GLU A 303 -27.22 29.91 -12.16
N ASN A 304 -28.03 28.89 -11.87
CA ASN A 304 -28.94 28.81 -10.75
C ASN A 304 -28.43 27.96 -9.57
N ASP A 305 -27.19 27.45 -9.63
CA ASP A 305 -26.64 26.70 -8.50
C ASP A 305 -26.47 27.66 -7.31
N PRO A 306 -27.10 27.37 -6.15
CA PRO A 306 -27.05 28.28 -5.01
C PRO A 306 -25.61 28.37 -4.49
N GLU A 307 -25.02 29.56 -4.60
CA GLU A 307 -23.76 29.88 -3.93
C GLU A 307 -23.98 29.85 -2.41
N SER A 308 -23.64 28.73 -1.77
CA SER A 308 -23.61 28.68 -0.31
C SER A 308 -22.33 29.39 0.17
N PHE A 309 -22.43 30.69 0.39
CA PHE A 309 -21.38 31.47 1.05
C PHE A 309 -21.48 31.20 2.57
N ASN A 310 -20.79 30.18 3.05
CA ASN A 310 -20.56 30.03 4.49
C ASN A 310 -19.52 31.07 4.90
N MET A 311 -19.98 32.20 5.43
CA MET A 311 -19.10 33.15 6.13
C MET A 311 -18.60 32.53 7.45
N PRO A 312 -17.38 32.88 7.89
CA PRO A 312 -16.69 32.25 9.03
C PRO A 312 -17.39 32.42 10.38
#